data_AF-A0AAU2PVP6-F1
#
_entry.id   AF-A0AAU2PVP6-F1
#
_cell.length_a   1.000
_cell.length_b   1.000
_cell.length_c   1.000
_cell.angle_alpha   90.00
_cell.angle_beta   90.00
_cell.angle_gamma   90.00
#
_symmetry.space_group_name_H-M   'P 1'
#
loop_
_entity.id
_entity.type
_entity.pdbx_description
1 polymer ?
#
loop_
_entity_poly.entity_id
_entity_poly.type
_entity_poly.pdbx_seq_one_letter_code
_entity_poly.pdbx_strand_id
1 'polypeptide(L)'
;MDDDKTVQRLDLDVDELSLSPLGWQIEEIQAHLVTTTYSEWEHHQEIELSGTARFHGEEWSDRFGGGDYAPALLLAVGRTGSPVPPQYKRLVMETVTKLSERPRHLSEKSSSWECESPLSPEEITLRITAMDAEEIESDFGLAPGKHSVLPVEVIDESTQTAAVQLTVTTSSAHVLHDLYDSRLRVHLAGGAVFGAPEQLLAAHLAVHDWRDQDSTLEDECPFGVSLPGLVVETLGEGGALIRETEIDLSGSIPVGEAGELPARSPRWIADAEHDLDHSARLPTRVIVRIVDADDL
;
A
#
# COMPACT_ATOMS: atom_id res chain seq x y z
N MET A 1 -5.68 -7.64 41.17
CA MET A 1 -4.69 -8.57 40.59
C MET A 1 -3.59 -7.68 40.05
N ASP A 2 -2.33 -8.03 40.25
CA ASP A 2 -1.23 -7.30 39.62
C ASP A 2 -1.16 -7.79 38.18
N ASP A 3 -1.30 -6.88 37.23
CA ASP A 3 -1.15 -7.17 35.81
C ASP A 3 0.32 -7.53 35.54
N ASP A 4 0.58 -8.68 34.89
CA ASP A 4 1.95 -9.06 34.52
C ASP A 4 2.27 -8.49 33.13
N LYS A 5 3.28 -7.64 33.05
CA LYS A 5 3.71 -6.96 31.82
C LYS A 5 5.08 -7.47 31.40
N THR A 6 5.15 -8.04 30.20
CA THR A 6 6.40 -8.48 29.57
C THR A 6 6.70 -7.64 28.33
N VAL A 7 7.99 -7.45 28.05
CA VAL A 7 8.48 -6.71 26.87
C VAL A 7 9.57 -7.55 26.23
N GLN A 8 9.38 -7.90 24.96
CA GLN A 8 10.29 -8.73 24.19
C GLN A 8 10.70 -7.99 22.92
N ARG A 9 11.95 -8.17 22.48
CA ARG A 9 12.43 -7.56 21.25
C ARG A 9 11.81 -8.28 20.04
N LEU A 10 11.41 -7.50 19.04
CA LEU A 10 11.02 -8.01 17.72
C LEU A 10 12.14 -7.78 16.71
N ASP A 11 12.34 -8.76 15.85
CA ASP A 11 13.20 -8.59 14.68
C ASP A 11 12.43 -7.78 13.62
N LEU A 12 13.14 -6.83 13.01
CA LEU A 12 12.58 -5.93 12.00
C LEU A 12 13.46 -5.98 10.76
N ASP A 13 12.83 -6.29 9.63
CA ASP A 13 13.45 -6.26 8.31
C ASP A 13 13.40 -4.84 7.74
N VAL A 14 14.51 -4.36 7.19
CA VAL A 14 14.58 -3.07 6.49
C VAL A 14 14.83 -3.35 5.03
N ASP A 15 13.84 -3.03 4.20
CA ASP A 15 13.87 -3.28 2.76
C ASP A 15 14.68 -2.21 2.01
N GLU A 16 15.99 -2.21 2.18
CA GLU A 16 16.90 -1.20 1.60
C GLU A 16 16.76 -1.08 0.07
N LEU A 17 16.44 -2.19 -0.61
CA LEU A 17 16.24 -2.22 -2.06
C LEU A 17 14.98 -1.44 -2.49
N SER A 18 13.98 -1.36 -1.62
CA SER A 18 12.78 -0.56 -1.83
C SER A 18 12.94 0.90 -1.40
N LEU A 19 13.72 1.12 -0.34
CA LEU A 19 13.86 2.42 0.32
C LEU A 19 14.84 3.33 -0.42
N SER A 20 16.00 2.81 -0.81
CA SER A 20 17.07 3.61 -1.40
C SER A 20 16.67 4.30 -2.72
N PRO A 21 15.98 3.67 -3.68
CA PRO A 21 15.50 4.35 -4.89
C PRO A 21 14.47 5.46 -4.64
N LEU A 22 13.89 5.47 -3.45
CA LEU A 22 12.93 6.47 -2.97
C LEU A 22 13.59 7.47 -2.01
N GLY A 23 14.91 7.44 -1.85
CA GLY A 23 15.68 8.36 -1.02
C GLY A 23 15.55 8.12 0.49
N TRP A 24 15.02 6.98 0.93
CA TRP A 24 14.88 6.66 2.34
C TRP A 24 16.08 5.89 2.89
N GLN A 25 16.54 6.29 4.07
CA GLN A 25 17.53 5.59 4.88
C GLN A 25 17.01 5.44 6.31
N ILE A 26 17.08 4.22 6.86
CA ILE A 26 16.63 3.93 8.23
C ILE A 26 17.84 3.75 9.16
N GLU A 27 17.80 4.42 10.30
CA GLU A 27 18.85 4.46 11.32
C GLU A 27 18.27 4.06 12.69
N GLU A 28 19.03 3.29 13.46
CA GLU A 28 18.77 3.02 14.89
C GLU A 28 17.35 2.48 15.21
N ILE A 29 16.78 1.65 14.33
CA ILE A 29 15.43 1.11 14.49
C ILE A 29 15.36 -0.01 15.53
N GLN A 30 14.34 0.03 16.38
CA GLN A 30 14.04 -0.97 17.40
C GLN A 30 12.52 -1.19 17.48
N ALA A 31 12.11 -2.45 17.58
CA ALA A 31 10.74 -2.85 17.78
C ALA A 31 10.63 -3.78 19.00
N HIS A 32 9.53 -3.65 19.75
CA HIS A 32 9.23 -4.49 20.90
C HIS A 32 7.79 -4.98 20.85
N LEU A 33 7.59 -6.25 21.19
CA LEU A 33 6.30 -6.81 21.53
C LEU A 33 6.07 -6.62 23.02
N VAL A 34 5.00 -5.92 23.36
CA VAL A 34 4.57 -5.71 24.74
C VAL A 34 3.36 -6.60 24.98
N THR A 35 3.41 -7.41 26.03
CA THR A 35 2.29 -8.28 26.42
C THR A 35 1.86 -7.95 27.84
N THR A 36 0.60 -7.59 28.03
CA THR A 36 -0.05 -7.41 29.33
C THR A 36 -1.00 -8.57 29.59
N THR A 37 -0.81 -9.27 30.70
CA THR A 37 -1.64 -10.43 31.08
C THR A 37 -2.53 -10.07 32.26
N TYR A 38 -3.84 -10.18 32.06
CA TYR A 38 -4.85 -9.92 33.10
C TYR A 38 -5.35 -11.22 33.75
N SER A 39 -5.45 -12.30 32.97
CA SER A 39 -5.83 -13.62 33.44
C SER A 39 -5.16 -14.73 32.60
N GLU A 40 -5.43 -16.00 32.93
CA GLU A 40 -4.88 -17.16 32.19
C GLU A 40 -5.33 -17.21 30.72
N TRP A 41 -6.40 -16.49 30.35
CA TRP A 41 -7.01 -16.55 29.01
C TRP A 41 -7.18 -15.15 28.38
N GLU A 42 -6.71 -14.10 29.05
CA GLU A 42 -6.92 -12.71 28.64
C GLU A 42 -5.57 -11.99 28.61
N HIS A 43 -5.04 -11.87 27.40
CA HIS A 43 -3.78 -11.22 27.13
C HIS A 43 -3.98 -10.12 26.08
N HIS A 44 -3.33 -8.99 26.31
CA HIS A 44 -3.31 -7.88 25.39
C HIS A 44 -1.89 -7.69 24.87
N GLN A 45 -1.75 -7.65 23.55
CA GLN A 45 -0.47 -7.43 22.90
C GLN A 45 -0.49 -6.17 22.04
N GLU A 46 0.68 -5.53 21.95
CA GLU A 46 0.91 -4.34 21.14
C GLU A 46 2.37 -4.31 20.69
N ILE A 47 2.64 -3.67 19.56
CA ILE A 47 3.98 -3.42 19.05
C ILE A 47 4.34 -1.96 19.32
N GLU A 48 5.51 -1.75 19.91
CA GLU A 48 6.13 -0.43 20.05
C GLU A 48 7.35 -0.35 19.13
N LEU A 49 7.38 0.66 18.25
CA LEU A 49 8.45 0.91 17.28
C LEU A 49 9.08 2.27 17.56
N SER A 50 10.41 2.32 17.54
CA SER A 50 11.15 3.58 17.62
C SER A 50 12.40 3.54 16.75
N GLY A 51 12.76 4.66 16.14
CA GLY A 51 13.96 4.78 15.33
C GLY A 51 14.07 6.13 14.66
N THR A 52 14.91 6.22 13.63
CA THR A 52 15.10 7.45 12.86
C THR A 52 15.07 7.14 11.37
N ALA A 53 14.34 7.95 10.60
CA ALA A 53 14.33 7.92 9.15
C ALA A 53 14.99 9.20 8.62
N ARG A 54 15.83 9.06 7.59
CA ARG A 54 16.44 10.18 6.88
C ARG A 54 16.05 10.11 5.42
N PHE A 55 15.76 11.28 4.86
CA PHE A 55 15.36 11.42 3.47
C PHE A 55 16.42 12.19 2.69
N HIS A 56 16.93 11.58 1.61
CA HIS A 56 17.89 12.14 0.67
C HIS A 56 17.18 12.37 -0.66
N GLY A 57 16.59 13.56 -0.82
CA GLY A 57 15.75 13.88 -1.98
C GLY A 57 16.48 13.88 -3.32
N GLU A 58 17.81 13.97 -3.30
CA GLU A 58 18.71 13.82 -4.44
C GLU A 58 18.83 12.37 -4.94
N GLU A 59 18.58 11.39 -4.07
CA GLU A 59 18.56 9.96 -4.43
C GLU A 59 17.20 9.52 -4.99
N TRP A 60 16.15 10.32 -4.76
CA TRP A 60 14.82 10.13 -5.36
C TRP A 60 14.74 10.74 -6.76
N SER A 61 15.44 10.10 -7.71
CA SER A 61 15.58 10.57 -9.10
C SER A 61 14.33 10.34 -9.95
N ASP A 62 13.71 9.17 -9.83
CA ASP A 62 12.49 8.82 -10.57
C ASP A 62 11.25 9.11 -9.71
N ARG A 63 10.58 10.23 -9.98
CA ARG A 63 9.43 10.70 -9.20
C ARG A 63 8.12 10.32 -9.88
N PHE A 64 7.59 9.16 -9.51
CA PHE A 64 6.35 8.63 -10.08
C PHE A 64 5.07 9.28 -9.52
N GLY A 65 5.10 10.58 -9.26
CA GLY A 65 4.00 11.35 -8.71
C GLY A 65 4.33 12.84 -8.70
N GLY A 66 3.31 13.67 -8.88
CA GLY A 66 3.42 15.12 -8.76
C GLY A 66 3.12 15.56 -7.34
N GLY A 67 4.05 16.28 -6.70
CA GLY A 67 3.76 16.89 -5.40
C GLY A 67 4.99 17.27 -4.59
N ASP A 68 4.73 17.95 -3.47
CA ASP A 68 5.76 18.36 -2.52
C ASP A 68 6.06 17.29 -1.46
N TYR A 69 5.32 16.18 -1.46
CA TYR A 69 5.44 15.09 -0.47
C TYR A 69 6.48 14.05 -0.90
N ALA A 70 7.24 13.56 0.08
CA ALA A 70 8.10 12.40 -0.14
C ALA A 70 7.26 11.11 -0.22
N PRO A 71 7.77 10.04 -0.86
CA PRO A 71 7.13 8.73 -0.85
C PRO A 71 6.87 8.27 0.59
N ALA A 72 5.70 7.69 0.84
CA ALA A 72 5.35 7.23 2.18
C ALA A 72 6.31 6.12 2.65
N LEU A 73 6.84 6.29 3.86
CA LEU A 73 7.54 5.19 4.54
C LEU A 73 6.49 4.25 5.13
N LEU A 74 6.53 2.97 4.79
CA LEU A 74 5.54 1.98 5.18
C LEU A 74 6.12 1.00 6.20
N LEU A 75 5.35 0.69 7.24
CA LEU A 75 5.56 -0.42 8.14
C LEU A 75 4.57 -1.53 7.80
N ALA A 76 5.07 -2.70 7.44
CA ALA A 76 4.29 -3.91 7.23
C ALA A 76 4.34 -4.79 8.47
N VAL A 77 3.18 -5.20 8.98
CA VAL A 77 3.00 -6.04 10.18
C VAL A 77 2.21 -7.28 9.80
N GLY A 78 2.77 -8.46 10.04
CA GLY A 78 2.15 -9.73 9.67
C GLY A 78 2.40 -10.84 10.66
N ARG A 79 1.81 -12.00 10.41
CA ARG A 79 2.05 -13.23 11.16
C ARG A 79 2.92 -14.17 10.32
N THR A 80 3.96 -14.73 10.93
CA THR A 80 4.88 -15.66 10.26
C THR A 80 4.10 -16.87 9.73
N GLY A 81 4.24 -17.15 8.42
CA GLY A 81 3.58 -18.28 7.77
C GLY A 81 2.08 -18.11 7.50
N SER A 82 1.48 -16.96 7.83
CA SER A 82 0.09 -16.66 7.47
C SER A 82 -0.04 -16.40 5.97
N PRO A 83 -1.10 -16.88 5.31
CA PRO A 83 -1.39 -16.52 3.93
C PRO A 83 -2.03 -15.12 3.80
N VAL A 84 -2.46 -14.51 4.91
CA VAL A 84 -3.01 -13.16 4.93
C VAL A 84 -1.86 -12.16 4.76
N PRO A 85 -1.94 -11.24 3.78
CA PRO A 85 -0.94 -10.20 3.60
C PRO A 85 -0.72 -9.35 4.86
N PRO A 86 0.48 -8.80 5.08
CA PRO A 86 0.73 -7.94 6.23
C PRO A 86 -0.15 -6.69 6.16
N GLN A 87 -0.55 -6.15 7.31
CA GLN A 87 -1.16 -4.82 7.39
C GLN A 87 -0.10 -3.74 7.24
N TYR A 88 -0.44 -2.65 6.57
CA TYR A 88 0.50 -1.58 6.30
C TYR A 88 0.12 -0.30 7.07
N LYS A 89 1.13 0.36 7.62
CA LYS A 89 1.01 1.67 8.26
C LYS A 89 1.95 2.66 7.61
N ARG A 90 1.43 3.83 7.22
CA ARG A 90 2.24 4.99 6.85
C ARG A 90 2.93 5.54 8.11
N LEU A 91 4.26 5.40 8.19
CA LEU A 91 5.10 5.90 9.27
C LEU A 91 5.43 7.40 9.11
N VAL A 92 5.63 7.84 7.87
CA VAL A 92 5.99 9.23 7.56
C VAL A 92 5.22 9.67 6.32
N MET A 93 4.54 10.82 6.45
CA MET A 93 3.90 11.53 5.36
C MET A 93 4.17 13.02 5.57
N GLU A 94 5.21 13.53 4.91
CA GLU A 94 5.70 14.89 5.10
C GLU A 94 6.29 15.42 3.79
N THR A 95 6.40 16.74 3.68
CA THR A 95 6.97 17.37 2.49
C THR A 95 8.48 17.15 2.40
N VAL A 96 9.00 17.03 1.17
CA VAL A 96 10.43 16.93 0.85
C VAL A 96 11.21 18.04 1.55
N THR A 97 10.72 19.29 1.46
CA THR A 97 11.35 20.45 2.09
C THR A 97 11.61 20.24 3.58
N LYS A 98 10.64 19.73 4.34
CA LYS A 98 10.79 19.52 5.78
C LYS A 98 11.69 18.33 6.10
N LEU A 99 11.65 17.28 5.29
CA LEU A 99 12.45 16.07 5.48
C LEU A 99 13.93 16.29 5.15
N SER A 100 14.25 17.19 4.21
CA SER A 100 15.62 17.57 3.88
C SER A 100 16.31 18.39 4.99
N GLU A 101 15.57 19.01 5.91
CA GLU A 101 16.16 19.83 6.97
C GLU A 101 16.80 19.00 8.09
N ARG A 102 16.22 17.82 8.41
CA ARG A 102 16.67 16.99 9.52
C ARG A 102 16.10 15.57 9.46
N PRO A 103 16.79 14.58 10.06
CA PRO A 103 16.22 13.26 10.26
C PRO A 103 14.92 13.29 11.07
N ARG A 104 14.01 12.37 10.75
CA ARG A 104 12.73 12.21 11.42
C ARG A 104 12.78 11.08 12.44
N HIS A 105 12.56 11.39 13.71
CA HIS A 105 12.33 10.36 14.73
C HIS A 105 10.96 9.72 14.53
N LEU A 106 10.96 8.39 14.54
CA LEU A 106 9.80 7.51 14.49
C LEU A 106 9.50 7.05 15.91
N SER A 107 8.23 7.09 16.30
CA SER A 107 7.75 6.57 17.58
C SER A 107 6.29 6.17 17.38
N GLU A 108 6.08 4.90 17.09
CA GLU A 108 4.76 4.37 16.78
C GLU A 108 4.39 3.27 17.77
N LYS A 109 3.10 3.19 18.04
CA LYS A 109 2.52 2.17 18.90
C LYS A 109 1.28 1.62 18.24
N SER A 110 1.19 0.31 18.12
CA SER A 110 0.06 -0.34 17.49
C SER A 110 -1.19 -0.21 18.36
N SER A 111 -2.35 -0.40 17.73
CA SER A 111 -3.55 -0.79 18.44
C SER A 111 -3.25 -2.05 19.28
N SER A 112 -3.80 -2.11 20.49
CA SER A 112 -3.71 -3.32 21.31
C SER A 112 -4.73 -4.34 20.80
N TRP A 113 -4.32 -5.59 20.67
CA TRP A 113 -5.21 -6.70 20.34
C TRP A 113 -5.29 -7.72 21.48
N GLU A 114 -6.48 -8.29 21.66
CA GLU A 114 -6.73 -9.35 22.63
C GLU A 114 -6.35 -10.71 22.03
N CYS A 115 -5.81 -11.61 22.86
CA CYS A 115 -5.47 -12.96 22.47
C CYS A 115 -5.65 -13.94 23.64
N GLU A 116 -6.20 -15.12 23.33
CA GLU A 116 -6.30 -16.24 24.30
C GLU A 116 -4.94 -16.84 24.62
N SER A 117 -3.98 -16.72 23.69
CA SER A 117 -2.61 -17.16 23.85
C SER A 117 -1.68 -16.11 23.23
N PRO A 118 -0.75 -15.53 24.00
CA PRO A 118 0.18 -14.53 23.50
C PRO A 118 1.02 -15.09 22.36
N LEU A 119 1.19 -14.29 21.30
CA LEU A 119 2.16 -14.59 20.26
C LEU A 119 3.58 -14.38 20.78
N SER A 120 4.51 -15.20 20.33
CA SER A 120 5.93 -14.96 20.51
C SER A 120 6.47 -14.01 19.43
N PRO A 121 7.63 -13.36 19.66
CA PRO A 121 8.28 -12.50 18.69
C PRO A 121 8.49 -13.15 17.31
N GLU A 122 8.80 -14.44 17.26
CA GLU A 122 9.08 -15.18 16.03
C GLU A 122 7.82 -15.46 15.19
N GLU A 123 6.64 -15.32 15.79
CA GLU A 123 5.34 -15.46 15.11
C GLU A 123 4.88 -14.16 14.45
N ILE A 124 5.62 -13.06 14.65
CA ILE A 124 5.32 -11.74 14.10
C ILE A 124 6.40 -11.35 13.09
N THR A 125 5.98 -10.88 11.92
CA THR A 125 6.87 -10.31 10.91
C THR A 125 6.71 -8.79 10.88
N LEU A 126 7.82 -8.06 11.04
CA LEU A 126 7.87 -6.61 10.86
C LEU A 126 8.81 -6.25 9.73
N ARG A 127 8.38 -5.35 8.85
CA ARG A 127 9.21 -4.84 7.75
C ARG A 127 8.97 -3.37 7.51
N ILE A 128 10.04 -2.60 7.33
CA ILE A 128 9.96 -1.22 6.83
C ILE A 128 10.29 -1.24 5.33
N THR A 129 9.42 -0.63 4.53
CA THR A 129 9.53 -0.57 3.06
C THR A 129 8.93 0.74 2.54
N ALA A 130 8.93 0.93 1.22
CA ALA A 130 8.28 2.04 0.55
C ALA A 130 7.88 1.63 -0.88
N MET A 131 6.83 2.26 -1.38
CA MET A 131 6.31 2.06 -2.74
C MET A 131 6.25 3.41 -3.47
N ASP A 132 6.23 3.36 -4.80
CA ASP A 132 6.13 4.57 -5.63
C ASP A 132 4.73 5.16 -5.59
N ALA A 133 3.73 4.29 -5.55
CA ALA A 133 2.31 4.61 -5.42
C ALA A 133 1.69 3.70 -4.37
N GLU A 134 0.85 4.24 -3.51
CA GLU A 134 0.24 3.46 -2.44
C GLU A 134 -1.14 4.01 -2.10
N GLU A 135 -2.11 3.11 -1.98
CA GLU A 135 -3.41 3.44 -1.41
C GLU A 135 -3.79 2.36 -0.40
N ILE A 136 -3.38 2.57 0.85
CA ILE A 136 -3.62 1.64 1.95
C ILE A 136 -4.52 2.27 3.02
N GLU A 137 -5.34 1.44 3.65
CA GLU A 137 -5.99 1.81 4.89
C GLU A 137 -4.97 1.83 6.04
N SER A 138 -4.93 2.94 6.78
CA SER A 138 -3.90 3.19 7.78
C SER A 138 -4.32 2.68 9.16
N ASP A 139 -4.09 1.39 9.43
CA ASP A 139 -4.19 0.84 10.79
C ASP A 139 -2.85 0.22 11.20
N PHE A 140 -2.33 0.67 12.36
CA PHE A 140 -1.16 0.01 12.94
C PHE A 140 -1.67 -1.12 13.83
N GLY A 141 -1.93 -2.27 13.21
CA GLY A 141 -2.45 -3.44 13.88
C GLY A 141 -1.84 -4.74 13.36
N LEU A 142 -2.19 -5.84 14.01
CA LEU A 142 -1.94 -7.18 13.52
C LEU A 142 -3.26 -7.76 13.01
N ALA A 143 -3.27 -8.27 11.78
CA ALA A 143 -4.45 -8.94 11.26
C ALA A 143 -4.88 -10.10 12.20
N PRO A 144 -6.20 -10.29 12.43
CA PRO A 144 -6.72 -11.42 13.20
C PRO A 144 -6.19 -12.75 12.64
N GLY A 145 -5.91 -13.71 13.54
CA GLY A 145 -5.40 -15.02 13.11
C GLY A 145 -6.42 -15.82 12.31
N LYS A 146 -7.72 -15.64 12.61
CA LYS A 146 -8.81 -16.38 11.98
C LYS A 146 -9.28 -15.65 10.71
N HIS A 147 -9.27 -16.37 9.60
CA HIS A 147 -9.66 -15.82 8.30
C HIS A 147 -10.27 -16.87 7.37
N SER A 148 -11.00 -16.40 6.37
CA SER A 148 -11.48 -17.17 5.22
C SER A 148 -10.99 -16.53 3.93
N VAL A 149 -10.59 -17.33 2.95
CA VAL A 149 -10.10 -16.84 1.65
C VAL A 149 -11.26 -16.74 0.67
N LEU A 150 -11.35 -15.64 -0.07
CA LEU A 150 -12.26 -15.49 -1.21
C LEU A 150 -11.48 -15.54 -2.52
N PRO A 151 -12.05 -16.14 -3.58
CA PRO A 151 -11.45 -16.07 -4.90
C PRO A 151 -11.45 -14.62 -5.41
N VAL A 152 -10.35 -14.24 -6.05
CA VAL A 152 -10.16 -12.93 -6.69
C VAL A 152 -9.97 -13.15 -8.19
N GLU A 153 -10.73 -12.42 -8.99
CA GLU A 153 -10.58 -12.33 -10.44
C GLU A 153 -10.07 -10.93 -10.79
N VAL A 154 -9.01 -10.83 -11.59
CA VAL A 154 -8.47 -9.55 -12.06
C VAL A 154 -8.76 -9.43 -13.55
N ILE A 155 -9.39 -8.33 -13.95
CA ILE A 155 -9.77 -8.03 -15.34
C ILE A 155 -9.14 -6.69 -15.70
N ASP A 156 -8.41 -6.64 -16.81
CA ASP A 156 -7.87 -5.39 -17.35
C ASP A 156 -8.84 -4.85 -18.41
N GLU A 157 -9.48 -3.73 -18.10
CA GLU A 157 -10.41 -3.01 -18.97
C GLU A 157 -9.83 -1.66 -19.44
N SER A 158 -8.58 -1.35 -19.07
CA SER A 158 -7.90 -0.13 -19.50
C SER A 158 -7.74 -0.10 -21.03
N THR A 159 -8.00 1.05 -21.64
CA THR A 159 -7.87 1.24 -23.08
C THR A 159 -6.49 1.78 -23.46
N GLN A 160 -5.75 2.34 -22.49
CA GLN A 160 -4.44 2.94 -22.69
C GLN A 160 -3.26 2.01 -22.36
N THR A 161 -3.45 0.69 -22.44
CA THR A 161 -2.42 -0.34 -22.13
C THR A 161 -1.10 -0.18 -22.90
N ALA A 162 -1.10 0.46 -24.08
CA ALA A 162 0.11 0.74 -24.84
C ALA A 162 0.97 1.86 -24.22
N ALA A 163 0.37 2.74 -23.43
CA ALA A 163 1.04 3.84 -22.74
C ALA A 163 1.47 3.41 -21.34
N VAL A 164 0.52 2.92 -20.52
CA VAL A 164 0.78 2.44 -19.15
C VAL A 164 -0.06 1.19 -18.90
N GLN A 165 0.57 0.13 -18.39
CA GLN A 165 -0.09 -1.11 -18.01
C GLN A 165 0.29 -1.49 -16.58
N LEU A 166 -0.70 -1.75 -15.73
CA LEU A 166 -0.45 -2.32 -14.41
C LEU A 166 -0.19 -3.83 -14.53
N THR A 167 0.86 -4.29 -13.86
CA THR A 167 1.16 -5.70 -13.66
C THR A 167 0.83 -6.07 -12.22
N VAL A 168 -0.24 -6.83 -12.01
CA VAL A 168 -0.63 -7.33 -10.68
C VAL A 168 0.21 -8.57 -10.35
N THR A 169 1.05 -8.46 -9.32
CA THR A 169 1.87 -9.59 -8.83
C THR A 169 1.22 -10.31 -7.65
N THR A 170 0.42 -9.59 -6.88
CA THR A 170 -0.30 -10.10 -5.72
C THR A 170 -1.75 -9.64 -5.79
N SER A 171 -2.68 -10.58 -5.65
CA SER A 171 -4.10 -10.31 -5.50
C SER A 171 -4.70 -11.30 -4.53
N SER A 172 -5.27 -10.83 -3.43
CA SER A 172 -5.85 -11.70 -2.40
C SER A 172 -7.01 -11.01 -1.71
N ALA A 173 -8.01 -11.81 -1.32
CA ALA A 173 -9.16 -11.34 -0.57
C ALA A 173 -9.41 -12.26 0.61
N HIS A 174 -9.51 -11.67 1.79
CA HIS A 174 -9.67 -12.40 3.05
C HIS A 174 -10.80 -11.78 3.86
N VAL A 175 -11.73 -12.62 4.32
CA VAL A 175 -12.61 -12.23 5.41
C VAL A 175 -11.86 -12.50 6.71
N LEU A 176 -11.49 -11.44 7.41
CA LEU A 176 -10.85 -11.46 8.71
C LEU A 176 -11.93 -11.48 9.78
N HIS A 177 -11.84 -12.42 10.71
CA HIS A 177 -12.80 -12.59 11.79
C HIS A 177 -12.16 -12.15 13.10
N ASP A 178 -12.64 -11.05 13.66
CA ASP A 178 -12.32 -10.65 15.03
C ASP A 178 -13.39 -11.17 16.01
N LEU A 179 -13.24 -10.88 17.29
CA LEU A 179 -14.15 -11.30 18.35
C LEU A 179 -15.57 -10.76 18.16
N TYR A 180 -15.68 -9.53 17.64
CA TYR A 180 -16.96 -8.81 17.56
C TYR A 180 -17.35 -8.39 16.14
N ASP A 181 -16.40 -8.34 15.21
CA ASP A 181 -16.63 -7.90 13.85
C ASP A 181 -16.04 -8.86 12.81
N SER A 182 -16.44 -8.69 11.57
CA SER A 182 -15.76 -9.29 10.44
C SER A 182 -15.55 -8.28 9.34
N ARG A 183 -14.31 -8.20 8.85
CA ARG A 183 -13.95 -7.31 7.73
C ARG A 183 -13.46 -8.11 6.54
N LEU A 184 -13.89 -7.73 5.35
CA LEU A 184 -13.26 -8.14 4.12
C LEU A 184 -12.06 -7.22 3.86
N ARG A 185 -10.89 -7.80 3.66
CA ARG A 185 -9.70 -7.10 3.16
C ARG A 185 -9.32 -7.64 1.80
N VAL A 186 -9.18 -6.75 0.83
CA VAL A 186 -8.64 -7.03 -0.49
C VAL A 186 -7.29 -6.35 -0.60
N HIS A 187 -6.26 -7.14 -0.86
CA HIS A 187 -4.88 -6.67 -0.98
C HIS A 187 -4.38 -6.91 -2.39
N LEU A 188 -3.83 -5.86 -2.99
CA LEU A 188 -3.30 -5.82 -4.34
C LEU A 188 -1.90 -5.21 -4.31
N ALA A 189 -0.98 -5.78 -5.06
CA ALA A 189 0.34 -5.18 -5.25
C ALA A 189 0.91 -5.55 -6.61
N GLY A 190 1.78 -4.70 -7.12
CA GLY A 190 2.32 -4.87 -8.46
C GLY A 190 3.36 -3.83 -8.85
N GLY A 191 3.57 -3.77 -10.16
CA GLY A 191 4.32 -2.68 -10.80
C GLY A 191 3.56 -2.11 -11.99
N ALA A 192 4.13 -1.10 -12.63
CA ALA A 192 3.65 -0.63 -13.93
C ALA A 192 4.72 -0.79 -15.00
N VAL A 193 4.29 -1.12 -16.21
CA VAL A 193 5.11 -1.08 -17.42
C VAL A 193 4.59 0.07 -18.26
N PHE A 194 5.48 0.85 -18.85
CA PHE A 194 5.12 1.97 -19.70
C PHE A 194 5.80 1.89 -21.06
N GLY A 195 5.12 2.46 -22.06
CA GLY A 195 5.53 2.48 -23.44
C GLY A 195 6.59 3.53 -23.75
N ALA A 196 6.83 3.72 -25.05
CA ALA A 196 7.70 4.77 -25.57
C ALA A 196 7.10 6.18 -25.31
N PRO A 197 7.92 7.25 -25.35
CA PRO A 197 7.47 8.62 -25.09
C PRO A 197 6.28 9.04 -25.96
N GLU A 198 6.23 8.61 -27.22
CA GLU A 198 5.15 8.94 -28.15
C GLU A 198 3.82 8.27 -27.76
N GLN A 199 3.88 7.08 -27.15
CA GLN A 199 2.69 6.37 -26.65
C GLN A 199 2.15 7.07 -25.39
N LEU A 200 3.05 7.52 -24.52
CA LEU A 200 2.71 8.32 -23.34
C LEU A 200 2.12 9.70 -23.74
N LEU A 201 2.68 10.34 -24.77
CA LEU A 201 2.14 11.59 -25.31
C LEU A 201 0.73 11.40 -25.86
N ALA A 202 0.49 10.34 -26.64
CA ALA A 202 -0.84 10.04 -27.17
C ALA A 202 -1.89 9.85 -26.05
N ALA A 203 -1.52 9.17 -24.97
CA ALA A 203 -2.37 9.04 -23.79
C ALA A 203 -2.63 10.40 -23.10
N HIS A 204 -1.57 11.20 -22.90
CA HIS A 204 -1.67 12.54 -22.32
C HIS A 204 -2.60 13.47 -23.11
N LEU A 205 -2.52 13.45 -24.45
CA LEU A 205 -3.37 14.25 -25.33
C LEU A 205 -4.82 13.74 -25.37
N ALA A 206 -5.04 12.43 -25.25
CA ALA A 206 -6.38 11.84 -25.24
C ALA A 206 -7.22 12.29 -24.03
N VAL A 207 -6.59 12.42 -22.85
CA VAL A 207 -7.24 12.90 -21.62
C VAL A 207 -7.41 14.44 -21.62
N HIS A 208 -6.75 15.14 -22.54
CA HIS A 208 -6.79 16.59 -22.67
C HIS A 208 -7.32 17.00 -24.04
N ASP A 209 -8.61 16.75 -24.27
CA ASP A 209 -9.32 17.03 -25.52
C ASP A 209 -9.26 18.50 -26.00
N TRP A 210 -8.96 19.42 -25.09
CA TRP A 210 -8.76 20.85 -25.34
C TRP A 210 -7.36 21.20 -25.89
N ARG A 211 -6.38 20.27 -25.84
CA ARG A 211 -5.04 20.45 -26.42
C ARG A 211 -5.03 20.14 -27.90
N ASP A 212 -4.01 20.67 -28.59
CA ASP A 212 -3.77 20.35 -29.99
C ASP A 212 -3.33 18.89 -30.11
N GLN A 213 -4.10 18.09 -30.85
CA GLN A 213 -3.84 16.65 -30.99
C GLN A 213 -2.64 16.36 -31.92
N ASP A 214 -2.15 17.39 -32.63
CA ASP A 214 -0.94 17.33 -33.44
C ASP A 214 0.32 17.82 -32.67
N SER A 215 0.19 18.13 -31.36
CA SER A 215 1.32 18.51 -30.50
C SER A 215 2.43 17.45 -30.53
N THR A 216 3.69 17.91 -30.55
CA THR A 216 4.86 17.03 -30.50
C THR A 216 5.39 16.89 -29.07
N LEU A 217 6.33 15.95 -28.86
CA LEU A 217 7.04 15.82 -27.58
C LEU A 217 7.74 17.13 -27.18
N GLU A 218 8.30 17.87 -28.14
CA GLU A 218 8.95 19.16 -27.87
C GLU A 218 7.98 20.23 -27.39
N ASP A 219 6.71 20.18 -27.81
CA ASP A 219 5.69 21.16 -27.45
C ASP A 219 5.11 20.92 -26.05
N GLU A 220 5.07 19.66 -25.61
CA GLU A 220 4.32 19.22 -24.44
C GLU A 220 5.21 18.87 -23.23
N CYS A 221 6.48 18.53 -23.46
CA CYS A 221 7.42 18.22 -22.39
C CYS A 221 7.72 19.46 -21.50
N PRO A 222 7.81 19.28 -20.16
CA PRO A 222 7.57 18.06 -19.40
C PRO A 222 6.07 17.82 -19.14
N PHE A 223 5.66 16.55 -19.11
CA PHE A 223 4.30 16.13 -18.76
C PHE A 223 4.33 14.83 -17.93
N GLY A 224 3.16 14.35 -17.50
CA GLY A 224 3.03 13.08 -16.78
C GLY A 224 1.75 12.36 -17.17
N VAL A 225 1.81 11.03 -17.19
CA VAL A 225 0.67 10.16 -17.48
C VAL A 225 0.29 9.41 -16.22
N SER A 226 -0.94 9.56 -15.73
CA SER A 226 -1.41 8.88 -14.52
C SER A 226 -1.35 7.36 -14.67
N LEU A 227 -1.10 6.66 -13.55
CA LEU A 227 -1.26 5.22 -13.49
C LEU A 227 -2.76 4.85 -13.61
N PRO A 228 -3.11 3.71 -14.24
CA PRO A 228 -4.47 3.19 -14.25
C PRO A 228 -5.06 3.05 -12.83
N GLY A 229 -6.38 3.16 -12.76
CA GLY A 229 -7.17 2.99 -11.54
C GLY A 229 -7.57 1.54 -11.28
N LEU A 230 -8.12 1.28 -10.09
CA LEU A 230 -8.69 -0.02 -9.72
C LEU A 230 -10.12 0.13 -9.22
N VAL A 231 -11.04 -0.70 -9.70
CA VAL A 231 -12.40 -0.86 -9.17
C VAL A 231 -12.54 -2.24 -8.56
N VAL A 232 -12.83 -2.30 -7.26
CA VAL A 232 -12.99 -3.53 -6.49
C VAL A 232 -14.48 -3.82 -6.28
N GLU A 233 -14.99 -4.84 -6.96
CA GLU A 233 -16.35 -5.34 -6.82
C GLU A 233 -16.40 -6.53 -5.87
N THR A 234 -17.11 -6.39 -4.76
CA THR A 234 -17.39 -7.48 -3.83
C THR A 234 -18.74 -8.09 -4.15
N LEU A 235 -18.77 -9.38 -4.47
CA LEU A 235 -19.98 -10.08 -4.92
C LEU A 235 -20.44 -11.14 -3.91
N GLY A 236 -21.75 -11.16 -3.65
CA GLY A 236 -22.42 -12.17 -2.83
C GLY A 236 -22.96 -13.34 -3.65
N GLU A 237 -23.71 -14.22 -2.98
CA GLU A 237 -24.35 -15.37 -3.60
C GLU A 237 -25.25 -14.95 -4.79
N GLY A 238 -25.14 -15.70 -5.90
CA GLY A 238 -25.86 -15.43 -7.15
C GLY A 238 -25.28 -14.29 -7.98
N GLY A 239 -24.11 -13.75 -7.61
CA GLY A 239 -23.43 -12.68 -8.35
C GLY A 239 -23.98 -11.28 -8.08
N ALA A 240 -24.75 -11.10 -7.00
CA ALA A 240 -25.24 -9.79 -6.60
C ALA A 240 -24.10 -8.93 -6.06
N LEU A 241 -23.98 -7.70 -6.55
CA LEU A 241 -23.03 -6.71 -6.04
C LEU A 241 -23.40 -6.34 -4.59
N ILE A 242 -22.44 -6.52 -3.68
CA ILE A 242 -22.56 -6.08 -2.29
C ILE A 242 -21.99 -4.67 -2.16
N ARG A 243 -20.79 -4.46 -2.72
CA ARG A 243 -20.06 -3.20 -2.63
C ARG A 243 -19.11 -3.04 -3.81
N GLU A 244 -18.90 -1.80 -4.18
CA GLU A 244 -17.92 -1.35 -5.16
C GLU A 244 -17.01 -0.32 -4.46
N THR A 245 -15.73 -0.32 -4.78
CA THR A 245 -14.76 0.65 -4.24
C THR A 245 -13.72 0.98 -5.30
N GLU A 246 -13.65 2.26 -5.63
CA GLU A 246 -12.64 2.84 -6.51
C GLU A 246 -11.38 3.13 -5.71
N ILE A 247 -10.23 2.86 -6.29
CA ILE A 247 -8.90 3.08 -5.71
C ILE A 247 -8.07 3.83 -6.75
N ASP A 248 -7.75 5.08 -6.43
CA ASP A 248 -6.78 5.90 -7.17
C ASP A 248 -5.39 5.68 -6.56
N LEU A 249 -4.47 5.13 -7.36
CA LEU A 249 -3.09 4.89 -6.94
C LEU A 249 -2.28 6.20 -6.78
N SER A 250 -2.80 7.34 -7.26
CA SER A 250 -2.19 8.67 -7.16
C SER A 250 -0.76 8.77 -7.70
N GLY A 251 -0.37 7.85 -8.59
CA GLY A 251 0.94 7.81 -9.24
C GLY A 251 0.88 8.26 -10.70
N SER A 252 2.00 8.69 -11.25
CA SER A 252 2.14 9.08 -12.66
C SER A 252 3.51 8.71 -13.21
N ILE A 253 3.60 8.36 -14.50
CA ILE A 253 4.87 8.23 -15.22
C ILE A 253 5.31 9.63 -15.69
N PRO A 254 6.39 10.21 -15.13
CA PRO A 254 6.88 11.50 -15.59
C PRO A 254 7.61 11.34 -16.93
N VAL A 255 7.43 12.32 -17.82
CA VAL A 255 8.18 12.45 -19.07
C VAL A 255 8.94 13.78 -19.01
N GLY A 256 10.28 13.67 -18.96
CA GLY A 256 11.19 14.80 -18.85
C GLY A 256 11.33 15.60 -20.16
N GLU A 257 12.27 16.55 -20.15
CA GLU A 257 12.64 17.28 -21.37
C GLU A 257 13.13 16.30 -22.45
N ALA A 258 12.83 16.61 -23.72
CA ALA A 258 13.17 15.77 -24.88
C ALA A 258 12.65 14.31 -24.81
N GLY A 259 11.60 14.05 -24.00
CA GLY A 259 11.01 12.72 -23.88
C GLY A 259 11.78 11.75 -23.00
N GLU A 260 12.63 12.25 -22.09
CA GLU A 260 13.36 11.38 -21.14
C GLU A 260 12.38 10.59 -20.26
N LEU A 261 12.60 9.28 -20.16
CA LEU A 261 11.78 8.36 -19.37
C LEU A 261 12.53 7.91 -18.10
N PRO A 262 11.78 7.52 -17.05
CA PRO A 262 12.37 6.98 -15.83
C PRO A 262 13.21 5.73 -16.08
N ALA A 263 14.26 5.54 -15.26
CA ALA A 263 15.17 4.42 -15.41
C ALA A 263 14.59 3.08 -14.94
N ARG A 264 13.48 3.11 -14.19
CA ARG A 264 12.83 1.93 -13.60
C ARG A 264 11.31 1.98 -13.74
N SER A 265 10.68 0.85 -13.46
CA SER A 265 9.23 0.76 -13.30
C SER A 265 8.80 1.17 -11.89
N PRO A 266 7.67 1.89 -11.72
CA PRO A 266 7.10 2.12 -10.41
C PRO A 266 6.49 0.83 -9.85
N ARG A 267 6.52 0.72 -8.53
CA ARG A 267 5.83 -0.33 -7.76
C ARG A 267 4.68 0.29 -6.99
N TRP A 268 3.61 -0.47 -6.87
CA TRP A 268 2.41 -0.01 -6.21
C TRP A 268 1.83 -1.06 -5.27
N ILE A 269 1.06 -0.56 -4.31
CA ILE A 269 0.31 -1.35 -3.35
C ILE A 269 -1.06 -0.70 -3.14
N ALA A 270 -2.10 -1.51 -3.00
CA ALA A 270 -3.42 -1.06 -2.65
C ALA A 270 -4.11 -2.03 -1.70
N ASP A 271 -4.80 -1.49 -0.71
CA ASP A 271 -5.69 -2.23 0.18
C ASP A 271 -7.10 -1.61 0.14
N ALA A 272 -8.12 -2.44 0.09
CA ALA A 272 -9.50 -2.05 0.34
C ALA A 272 -10.06 -2.87 1.50
N GLU A 273 -10.60 -2.20 2.53
CA GLU A 273 -11.27 -2.88 3.64
C GLU A 273 -12.75 -2.52 3.74
N HIS A 274 -13.57 -3.52 4.05
CA HIS A 274 -15.02 -3.38 4.16
C HIS A 274 -15.51 -4.12 5.41
N ASP A 275 -16.16 -3.38 6.31
CA ASP A 275 -16.91 -3.97 7.41
C ASP A 275 -18.12 -4.76 6.88
N LEU A 276 -18.25 -6.02 7.32
CA LEU A 276 -19.31 -6.93 6.91
C LEU A 276 -20.50 -6.96 7.88
N ASP A 277 -20.40 -6.36 9.06
CA ASP A 277 -21.43 -6.42 10.12
C ASP A 277 -22.75 -5.77 9.69
N HIS A 278 -22.68 -4.86 8.71
CA HIS A 278 -23.85 -4.20 8.12
C HIS A 278 -24.18 -4.69 6.71
N SER A 279 -23.46 -5.70 6.21
CA SER A 279 -23.70 -6.23 4.88
C SER A 279 -24.93 -7.13 4.87
N ALA A 280 -25.87 -6.85 3.97
CA ALA A 280 -27.10 -7.64 3.83
C ALA A 280 -26.84 -9.09 3.37
N ARG A 281 -25.63 -9.37 2.85
CA ARG A 281 -25.19 -10.68 2.35
C ARG A 281 -23.71 -10.86 2.66
N LEU A 282 -23.29 -12.12 2.77
CA LEU A 282 -21.88 -12.47 2.90
C LEU A 282 -21.18 -12.45 1.52
N PRO A 283 -19.92 -11.99 1.46
CA PRO A 283 -19.15 -12.01 0.23
C PRO A 283 -18.75 -13.44 -0.15
N THR A 284 -18.69 -13.70 -1.45
CA THR A 284 -18.37 -15.02 -2.02
C THR A 284 -17.22 -14.97 -3.03
N ARG A 285 -16.96 -13.82 -3.64
CA ARG A 285 -15.84 -13.56 -4.54
C ARG A 285 -15.60 -12.06 -4.68
N VAL A 286 -14.41 -11.71 -5.17
CA VAL A 286 -14.03 -10.33 -5.51
C VAL A 286 -13.63 -10.27 -6.98
N ILE A 287 -14.05 -9.22 -7.69
CA ILE A 287 -13.54 -8.87 -9.02
C ILE A 287 -12.79 -7.55 -8.88
N VAL A 288 -11.59 -7.49 -9.43
CA VAL A 288 -10.78 -6.27 -9.51
C VAL A 288 -10.67 -5.89 -10.98
N ARG A 289 -11.16 -4.71 -11.33
CA ARG A 289 -11.08 -4.16 -12.68
C ARG A 289 -10.00 -3.09 -12.72
N ILE A 290 -9.07 -3.21 -13.65
CA ILE A 290 -8.11 -2.15 -13.97
C ILE A 290 -8.76 -1.27 -15.03
N VAL A 291 -8.86 0.03 -14.77
CA VAL A 291 -9.51 1.02 -15.66
C VAL A 291 -8.57 2.18 -15.94
N ASP A 292 -8.82 2.93 -17.01
CA ASP A 292 -8.04 4.15 -17.26
C ASP A 292 -8.27 5.17 -16.12
N ALA A 293 -7.30 6.03 -15.86
CA ALA A 293 -7.33 6.93 -14.68
C ALA A 293 -8.47 7.96 -14.74
N ASP A 294 -8.95 8.29 -15.94
CA ASP A 294 -10.06 9.21 -16.21
C ASP A 294 -11.44 8.56 -16.10
N ASP A 295 -11.50 7.22 -15.98
CA ASP A 295 -12.73 6.44 -15.77
C ASP A 295 -13.01 6.18 -14.27
N LEU A 296 -12.14 6.64 -13.36
CA LEU A 296 -12.35 6.63 -11.90
C LEU A 296 -13.16 7.83 -11.41
#